data_AF-W6KAN2-F1
#
_entry.id   AF-W6KAN2-F1
#
_cell.length_a   1.000
_cell.length_b   1.000
_cell.length_c   1.000
_cell.angle_alpha   90.00
_cell.angle_beta   90.00
_cell.angle_gamma   90.00
#
_symmetry.space_group_name_H-M   'P 1'
#
loop_
_entity.id
_entity.type
_entity.pdbx_description
1 polymer ?
#
loop_
_entity_poly.entity_id
_entity_poly.type
_entity_poly.pdbx_seq_one_letter_code
_entity_poly.pdbx_strand_id
1 'polypeptide(L)'
;MPNTPERIEKADGTVEWLLDGMLHREDGPAVEKPDGTRVWFLHGKQHREDGPAVEHADGTKEWWRDGQLTQTPEKTEKDDGTIEWYLLGKLHREDGPAVERPDGTRVWFFQGEQHREGGPAVEHWDGTKEWWRNGQLHREDGPAIIESDGTQEWYQQGVAHREDGPAVVRSDGVQQWWVRGVRHRADGPAVIDPLVMQQWWVDGLLHRIDGPAIEYDDGEHEWYLGGMPVEENMVTDAGKRVDFLKSLADPS
;
A
#
# COMPACT_ATOMS: atom_id res chain seq x y z
N MET A 1 46.74 17.56 -4.03
CA MET A 1 45.54 18.42 -4.03
C MET A 1 44.36 17.50 -4.29
N PRO A 2 43.17 17.66 -3.67
CA PRO A 2 42.02 16.92 -4.15
C PRO A 2 41.80 17.36 -5.60
N ASN A 3 41.99 16.45 -6.55
CA ASN A 3 41.76 16.74 -7.97
C ASN A 3 40.25 16.92 -8.12
N THR A 4 39.81 18.13 -8.39
CA THR A 4 38.40 18.43 -8.70
C THR A 4 38.17 18.13 -10.18
N PRO A 5 37.09 17.44 -10.56
CA PRO A 5 36.76 17.23 -11.96
C PRO A 5 36.61 18.55 -12.73
N GLU A 6 37.17 18.63 -13.93
CA GLU A 6 36.99 19.73 -14.87
C GLU A 6 35.64 19.60 -15.60
N ARG A 7 34.83 20.65 -15.58
CA ARG A 7 33.57 20.73 -16.33
C ARG A 7 33.82 21.23 -17.75
N ILE A 8 33.45 20.42 -18.75
CA ILE A 8 33.52 20.77 -20.17
C ILE A 8 32.10 20.85 -20.73
N GLU A 9 31.82 21.90 -21.50
CA GLU A 9 30.56 22.06 -22.23
C GLU A 9 30.84 22.00 -23.73
N LYS A 10 30.22 21.03 -24.40
CA LYS A 10 30.38 20.78 -25.84
C LYS A 10 29.44 21.67 -26.64
N ALA A 11 29.77 21.85 -27.92
CA ALA A 11 28.97 22.67 -28.85
C ALA A 11 27.55 22.12 -29.07
N ASP A 12 27.33 20.82 -28.84
CA ASP A 12 26.01 20.19 -28.90
C ASP A 12 25.18 20.38 -27.62
N GLY A 13 25.73 21.03 -26.59
CA GLY A 13 25.10 21.24 -25.28
C GLY A 13 25.34 20.13 -24.25
N THR A 14 26.13 19.10 -24.58
CA THR A 14 26.53 18.06 -23.62
C THR A 14 27.52 18.64 -22.62
N VAL A 15 27.28 18.37 -21.33
CA VAL A 15 28.19 18.73 -20.24
C VAL A 15 28.88 17.47 -19.74
N GLU A 16 30.20 17.53 -19.60
CA GLU A 16 31.03 16.42 -19.12
C GLU A 16 31.89 16.87 -17.93
N TRP A 17 32.13 15.96 -16.98
CA TRP A 17 33.06 16.15 -15.87
C TRP A 17 34.21 15.16 -16.00
N LEU A 18 35.44 15.69 -16.08
CA LEU A 18 36.65 14.91 -16.31
C LEU A 18 37.64 15.03 -15.15
N LEU A 19 38.13 13.90 -14.65
CA LEU A 19 39.24 13.82 -13.70
C LEU A 19 40.43 13.15 -14.40
N ASP A 20 41.57 13.84 -14.47
CA ASP A 20 42.79 13.35 -15.16
C ASP A 20 42.51 12.87 -16.60
N GLY A 21 41.63 13.58 -17.31
CA GLY A 21 41.23 13.27 -18.69
C GLY A 21 40.20 12.14 -18.84
N MET A 22 39.69 11.58 -17.75
CA MET A 22 38.68 10.51 -17.75
C MET A 22 37.35 11.00 -17.18
N LEU A 23 36.21 10.53 -17.70
CA LEU A 23 34.90 10.85 -17.14
C LEU A 23 34.83 10.42 -15.67
N HIS A 24 34.51 11.36 -14.78
CA HIS A 24 34.46 11.10 -13.35
C HIS A 24 33.69 12.19 -12.63
N ARG A 25 32.77 11.80 -11.75
CA ARG A 25 32.11 12.69 -10.79
C ARG A 25 31.55 11.89 -9.62
N GLU A 26 31.81 12.32 -8.38
CA GLU A 26 31.34 11.64 -7.16
C GLU A 26 29.94 12.08 -6.74
N ASP A 27 29.54 13.31 -7.05
CA ASP A 27 28.33 13.98 -6.53
C ASP A 27 27.21 14.16 -7.57
N GLY A 28 27.33 13.53 -8.73
CA GLY A 28 26.37 13.69 -9.82
C GLY A 28 26.78 12.95 -11.09
N PRO A 29 26.01 13.09 -12.18
CA PRO A 29 26.36 12.49 -13.46
C PRO A 29 27.64 13.14 -14.01
N ALA A 30 28.54 12.31 -14.51
CA ALA A 30 29.74 12.76 -15.20
C ALA A 30 29.46 13.17 -16.65
N VAL A 31 28.27 12.85 -17.18
CA VAL A 31 27.77 13.32 -18.48
C VAL A 31 26.31 13.72 -18.36
N GLU A 32 25.95 14.92 -18.80
CA GLU A 32 24.58 15.39 -18.93
C GLU A 32 24.33 15.81 -20.38
N LYS A 33 23.35 15.19 -21.04
CA LYS A 33 23.00 15.47 -22.45
C LYS A 33 21.79 16.41 -22.56
N PRO A 34 21.65 17.16 -23.66
CA PRO A 34 20.50 18.05 -23.88
C PRO A 34 19.14 17.34 -23.95
N ASP A 35 19.12 16.06 -24.35
CA ASP A 35 17.89 15.26 -24.40
C ASP A 35 17.38 14.88 -22.99
N GLY A 36 18.17 15.14 -21.95
CA GLY A 36 17.87 14.78 -20.56
C GLY A 36 18.61 13.54 -20.06
N THR A 37 19.32 12.83 -20.93
CA THR A 37 20.10 11.64 -20.57
C THR A 37 21.25 12.02 -19.64
N ARG A 38 21.42 11.25 -18.56
CA ARG A 38 22.48 11.43 -17.56
C ARG A 38 23.27 10.15 -17.39
N VAL A 39 24.59 10.27 -17.29
CA VAL A 39 25.49 9.11 -17.15
C VAL A 39 26.50 9.35 -16.04
N TRP A 40 26.62 8.39 -15.13
CA TRP A 40 27.54 8.43 -13.99
C TRP A 40 28.79 7.63 -14.32
N PHE A 41 29.95 8.23 -14.01
CA PHE A 41 31.25 7.58 -14.15
C PHE A 41 32.09 7.80 -12.89
N LEU A 42 32.84 6.77 -12.51
CA LEU A 42 33.97 6.86 -11.59
C LEU A 42 35.22 6.36 -12.32
N HIS A 43 36.22 7.23 -12.43
CA HIS A 43 37.54 6.93 -13.00
C HIS A 43 37.46 6.32 -14.41
N GLY A 44 36.66 6.94 -15.28
CA GLY A 44 36.48 6.52 -16.67
C GLY A 44 35.58 5.30 -16.86
N LYS A 45 35.00 4.75 -15.80
CA LYS A 45 34.09 3.59 -15.87
C LYS A 45 32.69 4.00 -15.46
N GLN A 46 31.67 3.54 -16.20
CA GLN A 46 30.28 3.72 -15.79
C GLN A 46 30.06 3.04 -14.43
N HIS A 47 29.61 3.80 -13.44
CA HIS A 47 29.49 3.33 -12.07
C HIS A 47 28.53 4.22 -11.30
N ARG A 48 27.62 3.62 -10.52
CA ARG A 48 26.88 4.29 -9.44
C ARG A 48 26.56 3.28 -8.33
N GLU A 49 26.74 3.64 -7.07
CA GLU A 49 26.46 2.74 -5.93
C GLU A 49 24.98 2.72 -5.55
N ASP A 50 24.34 3.89 -5.57
CA ASP A 50 22.98 4.11 -5.02
C ASP A 50 21.92 4.39 -6.09
N GLY A 51 22.07 3.86 -7.29
CA GLY A 51 21.09 4.06 -8.36
C GLY A 51 21.58 3.63 -9.74
N PRO A 52 20.82 3.95 -10.80
CA PRO A 52 21.20 3.65 -12.16
C PRO A 52 22.40 4.52 -12.60
N ALA A 53 23.40 3.91 -13.22
CA ALA A 53 24.54 4.63 -13.78
C ALA A 53 24.23 5.27 -15.13
N VAL A 54 23.08 4.95 -15.74
CA VAL A 54 22.51 5.64 -16.91
C VAL A 54 21.04 5.90 -16.66
N GLU A 55 20.60 7.13 -16.87
CA GLU A 55 19.18 7.52 -16.92
C GLU A 55 18.93 8.12 -18.30
N HIS A 56 18.14 7.45 -19.14
CA HIS A 56 17.83 7.90 -20.49
C HIS A 56 16.61 8.84 -20.49
N ALA A 57 16.53 9.67 -21.53
CA ALA A 57 15.42 10.60 -21.73
C ALA A 57 14.03 9.94 -21.84
N ASP A 58 13.98 8.69 -22.30
CA ASP A 58 12.74 7.90 -22.42
C ASP A 58 12.33 7.21 -21.11
N GLY A 59 13.09 7.42 -20.04
CA GLY A 59 12.89 6.83 -18.71
C GLY A 59 13.55 5.45 -18.53
N THR A 60 14.18 4.88 -19.54
CA THR A 60 14.96 3.65 -19.38
C THR A 60 16.20 3.92 -18.53
N LYS A 61 16.64 2.90 -17.77
CA LYS A 61 17.73 3.01 -16.80
C LYS A 61 18.69 1.85 -16.93
N GLU A 62 19.94 2.06 -16.62
CA GLU A 62 20.94 0.98 -16.61
C GLU A 62 21.79 1.08 -15.35
N TRP A 63 21.99 -0.06 -14.69
CA TRP A 63 22.86 -0.15 -13.52
C TRP A 63 24.21 -0.65 -13.99
N TRP A 64 25.25 0.12 -13.70
CA TRP A 64 26.63 -0.25 -13.99
C TRP A 64 27.46 -0.19 -12.72
N ARG A 65 28.33 -1.18 -12.53
CA ARG A 65 29.35 -1.24 -11.48
C ARG A 65 30.70 -1.48 -12.14
N ASP A 66 31.62 -0.54 -11.96
CA ASP A 66 32.99 -0.64 -12.47
C ASP A 66 33.08 -0.97 -13.97
N GLY A 67 32.17 -0.37 -14.76
CA GLY A 67 32.10 -0.56 -16.21
C GLY A 67 31.44 -1.87 -16.64
N GLN A 68 30.81 -2.60 -15.73
CA GLN A 68 29.99 -3.78 -16.04
C GLN A 68 28.51 -3.46 -15.83
N LEU A 69 27.72 -3.69 -16.86
CA LEU A 69 26.26 -3.63 -16.80
C LEU A 69 25.76 -4.74 -15.88
N THR A 70 25.14 -4.37 -14.78
CA THR A 70 24.61 -5.32 -13.79
C THR A 70 23.12 -5.57 -14.00
N GLN A 71 22.34 -4.57 -14.41
CA GLN A 71 20.90 -4.68 -14.61
C GLN A 71 20.37 -3.69 -15.65
N THR A 72 19.41 -4.15 -16.46
CA THR A 72 18.63 -3.33 -17.40
C THR A 72 17.16 -3.69 -17.24
N PRO A 73 16.27 -2.73 -16.95
CA PRO A 73 14.84 -2.96 -16.99
C PRO A 73 14.37 -3.14 -18.43
N GLU A 74 13.46 -4.08 -18.63
CA GLU A 74 12.85 -4.37 -19.92
C GLU A 74 11.47 -3.70 -19.98
N LYS A 75 11.26 -2.87 -21.01
CA LYS A 75 9.95 -2.29 -21.32
C LYS A 75 9.27 -3.14 -22.39
N THR A 76 8.04 -3.57 -22.12
CA THR A 76 7.19 -4.29 -23.08
C THR A 76 5.93 -3.49 -23.34
N GLU A 77 5.51 -3.40 -24.60
CA GLU A 77 4.21 -2.86 -25.00
C GLU A 77 3.40 -3.99 -25.64
N LYS A 78 2.22 -4.26 -25.11
CA LYS A 78 1.31 -5.32 -25.59
C LYS A 78 0.40 -4.80 -26.70
N ASP A 79 -0.17 -5.71 -27.47
CA ASP A 79 -1.10 -5.37 -28.57
C ASP A 79 -2.33 -4.57 -28.11
N ASP A 80 -2.72 -4.70 -26.84
CA ASP A 80 -3.82 -3.93 -26.26
C ASP A 80 -3.42 -2.49 -25.84
N GLY A 81 -2.14 -2.14 -25.92
CA GLY A 81 -1.57 -0.85 -25.50
C GLY A 81 -1.08 -0.82 -24.05
N THR A 82 -1.10 -1.95 -23.33
CA THR A 82 -0.54 -2.05 -21.99
C THR A 82 0.99 -1.98 -22.04
N ILE A 83 1.57 -1.09 -21.24
CA ILE A 83 3.02 -0.94 -21.07
C ILE A 83 3.41 -1.58 -19.75
N GLU A 84 4.43 -2.42 -19.77
CA GLU A 84 4.98 -3.10 -18.59
C GLU A 84 6.48 -2.92 -18.49
N TRP A 85 6.98 -2.76 -17.27
CA TRP A 85 8.39 -2.63 -16.94
C TRP A 85 8.82 -3.80 -16.06
N TYR A 86 9.86 -4.50 -16.48
CA TYR A 86 10.40 -5.67 -15.79
C TYR A 86 11.84 -5.43 -15.38
N LEU A 87 12.25 -5.97 -14.23
CA LEU A 87 13.64 -6.09 -13.82
C LEU A 87 13.87 -7.55 -13.41
N LEU A 88 14.84 -8.21 -14.03
CA LEU A 88 15.13 -9.64 -13.79
C LEU A 88 13.87 -10.53 -13.93
N GLY A 89 13.04 -10.26 -14.94
CA GLY A 89 11.82 -11.01 -15.24
C GLY A 89 10.64 -10.76 -14.29
N LYS A 90 10.71 -9.78 -13.40
CA LYS A 90 9.62 -9.39 -12.49
C LYS A 90 9.17 -7.96 -12.74
N LEU A 91 7.88 -7.67 -12.62
CA LEU A 91 7.37 -6.30 -12.69
C LEU A 91 8.09 -5.41 -11.66
N HIS A 92 8.70 -4.33 -12.12
CA HIS A 92 9.51 -3.46 -11.28
C HIS A 92 9.72 -2.11 -11.95
N ARG A 93 9.49 -1.02 -11.21
CA ARG A 93 9.92 0.32 -11.60
C ARG A 93 10.02 1.24 -10.39
N GLU A 94 11.13 1.97 -10.26
CA GLU A 94 11.39 2.86 -9.10
C GLU A 94 10.83 4.27 -9.26
N ASP A 95 10.64 4.75 -10.49
CA ASP A 95 10.31 6.14 -10.82
C ASP A 95 8.92 6.33 -11.45
N GLY A 96 8.13 5.26 -11.49
CA GLY A 96 6.84 5.27 -12.15
C GLY A 96 6.10 3.95 -11.97
N PRO A 97 4.90 3.85 -12.53
CA PRO A 97 4.16 2.61 -12.53
C PRO A 97 4.90 1.56 -13.37
N ALA A 98 5.01 0.35 -12.83
CA ALA A 98 5.54 -0.79 -13.56
C ALA A 98 4.53 -1.33 -14.57
N VAL A 99 3.24 -1.00 -14.43
CA VAL A 99 2.18 -1.32 -15.40
C VAL A 99 1.34 -0.07 -15.68
N GLU A 100 1.19 0.28 -16.95
CA GLU A 100 0.29 1.35 -17.42
C GLU A 100 -0.69 0.76 -18.43
N ARG A 101 -1.99 0.88 -18.16
CA ARG A 101 -3.04 0.33 -19.02
C ARG A 101 -3.68 1.42 -19.89
N PRO A 102 -4.26 1.05 -21.05
CA PRO A 102 -4.93 2.01 -21.94
C PRO A 102 -6.12 2.75 -21.32
N ASP A 103 -6.79 2.13 -20.34
CA ASP A 103 -7.89 2.77 -19.61
C ASP A 103 -7.42 3.88 -18.65
N GLY A 104 -6.11 4.02 -18.45
CA GLY A 104 -5.50 4.97 -17.52
C GLY A 104 -5.10 4.37 -16.18
N THR A 105 -5.40 3.08 -15.94
CA THR A 105 -5.01 2.38 -14.72
C THR A 105 -3.49 2.21 -14.63
N ARG A 106 -2.93 2.52 -13.47
CA ARG A 106 -1.49 2.47 -13.19
C ARG A 106 -1.22 1.61 -11.97
N VAL A 107 -0.22 0.75 -12.07
CA VAL A 107 0.17 -0.16 -10.99
C VAL A 107 1.67 -0.08 -10.75
N TRP A 108 2.06 0.13 -9.49
CA TRP A 108 3.44 0.19 -9.05
C TRP A 108 3.85 -1.15 -8.47
N PHE A 109 5.00 -1.64 -8.94
CA PHE A 109 5.61 -2.86 -8.43
C PHE A 109 7.06 -2.59 -8.05
N PHE A 110 7.49 -3.21 -6.96
CA PHE A 110 8.89 -3.31 -6.57
C PHE A 110 9.23 -4.79 -6.38
N GLN A 111 10.20 -5.27 -7.13
CA GLN A 111 10.69 -6.67 -7.07
C GLN A 111 9.58 -7.72 -7.29
N GLY A 112 8.58 -7.39 -8.12
CA GLY A 112 7.45 -8.27 -8.44
C GLY A 112 6.26 -8.17 -7.48
N GLU A 113 6.33 -7.36 -6.44
CA GLU A 113 5.25 -7.16 -5.47
C GLU A 113 4.64 -5.76 -5.63
N GLN A 114 3.31 -5.63 -5.50
CA GLN A 114 2.67 -4.32 -5.49
C GLN A 114 3.20 -3.50 -4.31
N HIS A 115 3.77 -2.35 -4.62
CA HIS A 115 4.47 -1.53 -3.64
C HIS A 115 4.63 -0.11 -4.17
N ARG A 116 4.39 0.88 -3.31
CA ARG A 116 4.81 2.26 -3.56
C ARG A 116 5.02 3.01 -2.25
N GLU A 117 6.12 3.76 -2.15
CA GLU A 117 6.34 4.69 -1.04
C GLU A 117 5.64 6.03 -1.32
N GLY A 118 4.95 6.59 -0.31
CA GLY A 118 4.37 7.93 -0.36
C GLY A 118 3.09 8.09 -1.20
N GLY A 119 2.59 7.04 -1.86
CA GLY A 119 1.41 7.09 -2.70
C GLY A 119 0.72 5.74 -2.88
N PRO A 120 -0.44 5.70 -3.57
CA PRO A 120 -1.12 4.46 -3.86
C PRO A 120 -0.31 3.62 -4.86
N ALA A 121 -0.23 2.32 -4.61
CA ALA A 121 0.41 1.35 -5.51
C ALA A 121 -0.53 0.92 -6.65
N VAL A 122 -1.82 1.25 -6.57
CA VAL A 122 -2.78 1.11 -7.66
C VAL A 122 -3.59 2.40 -7.78
N GLU A 123 -3.65 2.96 -8.98
CA GLU A 123 -4.55 4.05 -9.34
C GLU A 123 -5.40 3.57 -10.51
N HIS A 124 -6.69 3.30 -10.26
CA HIS A 124 -7.64 2.85 -11.27
C HIS A 124 -8.18 4.02 -12.08
N TRP A 125 -8.66 3.73 -13.29
CA TRP A 125 -9.25 4.72 -14.20
C TRP A 125 -10.49 5.43 -13.63
N ASP A 126 -11.25 4.77 -12.75
CA ASP A 126 -12.47 5.29 -12.13
C ASP A 126 -12.16 6.22 -10.94
N GLY A 127 -10.90 6.33 -10.55
CA GLY A 127 -10.45 7.11 -9.39
C GLY A 127 -10.21 6.29 -8.12
N THR A 128 -10.50 4.99 -8.14
CA THR A 128 -10.21 4.08 -7.02
C THR A 128 -8.69 4.01 -6.80
N LYS A 129 -8.26 4.06 -5.54
CA LYS A 129 -6.86 4.06 -5.14
C LYS A 129 -6.60 3.02 -4.07
N GLU A 130 -5.51 2.28 -4.22
CA GLU A 130 -5.09 1.26 -3.26
C GLU A 130 -3.64 1.45 -2.85
N TRP A 131 -3.38 1.35 -1.55
CA TRP A 131 -2.05 1.44 -0.96
C TRP A 131 -1.58 0.04 -0.60
N TRP A 132 -0.48 -0.35 -1.24
CA TRP A 132 0.16 -1.64 -1.03
C TRP A 132 1.61 -1.45 -0.60
N ARG A 133 2.06 -2.34 0.29
CA ARG A 133 3.46 -2.45 0.72
C ARG A 133 3.84 -3.92 0.72
N ASN A 134 4.81 -4.28 -0.11
CA ASN A 134 5.32 -5.65 -0.24
C ASN A 134 4.20 -6.67 -0.52
N GLY A 135 3.32 -6.34 -1.47
CA GLY A 135 2.24 -7.24 -1.90
C GLY A 135 1.08 -7.37 -0.93
N GLN A 136 1.01 -6.52 0.11
CA GLN A 136 -0.10 -6.49 1.07
C GLN A 136 -0.75 -5.10 1.11
N LEU A 137 -2.09 -5.05 1.16
CA LEU A 137 -2.81 -3.82 1.46
C LEU A 137 -2.34 -3.26 2.81
N HIS A 138 -1.86 -2.03 2.80
CA HIS A 138 -1.24 -1.46 3.98
C HIS A 138 -1.16 0.06 3.87
N ARG A 139 -1.63 0.75 4.92
CA ARG A 139 -1.40 2.17 5.11
C ARG A 139 -1.46 2.54 6.60
N GLU A 140 -0.51 3.34 7.06
CA GLU A 140 -0.43 3.79 8.47
C GLU A 140 -1.38 4.97 8.73
N ASP A 141 -1.34 6.00 7.87
CA ASP A 141 -2.01 7.29 8.11
C ASP A 141 -3.31 7.50 7.31
N GLY A 142 -4.05 6.44 7.00
CA GLY A 142 -5.30 6.56 6.25
C GLY A 142 -5.84 5.25 5.71
N PRO A 143 -6.92 5.30 4.91
CA PRO A 143 -7.48 4.11 4.29
C PRO A 143 -6.52 3.54 3.25
N ALA A 144 -6.35 2.22 3.27
CA ALA A 144 -5.57 1.49 2.28
C ALA A 144 -6.35 1.28 0.97
N ILE A 145 -7.67 1.43 0.98
CA ILE A 145 -8.51 1.49 -0.22
C ILE A 145 -9.41 2.71 -0.13
N ILE A 146 -9.46 3.49 -1.21
CA ILE A 146 -10.46 4.55 -1.41
C ILE A 146 -11.11 4.29 -2.76
N GLU A 147 -12.38 3.89 -2.76
CA GLU A 147 -13.15 3.66 -3.98
C GLU A 147 -13.68 4.97 -4.56
N SER A 148 -14.03 4.92 -5.85
CA SER A 148 -14.58 6.05 -6.60
C SER A 148 -15.92 6.57 -6.05
N ASP A 149 -16.69 5.72 -5.37
CA ASP A 149 -17.95 6.09 -4.71
C ASP A 149 -17.75 6.74 -3.32
N GLY A 150 -16.50 6.81 -2.83
CA GLY A 150 -16.13 7.35 -1.54
C GLY A 150 -16.01 6.31 -0.41
N THR A 151 -16.24 5.03 -0.69
CA THR A 151 -15.98 3.94 0.24
C THR A 151 -14.51 3.91 0.63
N GLN A 152 -14.24 3.74 1.92
CA GLN A 152 -12.91 3.73 2.51
C GLN A 152 -12.71 2.50 3.36
N GLU A 153 -11.57 1.82 3.16
CA GLU A 153 -11.19 0.66 3.94
C GLU A 153 -9.76 0.80 4.47
N TRP A 154 -9.56 0.48 5.73
CA TRP A 154 -8.28 0.56 6.42
C TRP A 154 -7.70 -0.84 6.59
N TYR A 155 -6.48 -1.02 6.08
CA TYR A 155 -5.73 -2.26 6.20
C TYR A 155 -4.32 -1.99 6.72
N GLN A 156 -3.84 -2.90 7.55
CA GLN A 156 -2.43 -2.98 7.94
C GLN A 156 -1.96 -4.41 7.75
N GLN A 157 -0.90 -4.59 6.95
CA GLN A 157 -0.28 -5.91 6.71
C GLN A 157 -1.29 -6.92 6.14
N GLY A 158 -2.15 -6.45 5.23
CA GLY A 158 -3.13 -7.27 4.52
C GLY A 158 -4.40 -7.60 5.31
N VAL A 159 -4.56 -7.11 6.55
CA VAL A 159 -5.78 -7.34 7.35
C VAL A 159 -6.50 -6.04 7.67
N ALA A 160 -7.84 -6.09 7.69
CA ALA A 160 -8.67 -4.95 8.06
C ALA A 160 -8.33 -4.51 9.50
N HIS A 161 -7.98 -3.25 9.69
CA HIS A 161 -7.48 -2.76 10.98
C HIS A 161 -7.62 -1.25 11.10
N ARG A 162 -8.23 -0.80 12.21
CA ARG A 162 -8.20 0.59 12.67
C ARG A 162 -8.52 0.66 14.17
N GLU A 163 -7.70 1.37 14.95
CA GLU A 163 -7.90 1.51 16.40
C GLU A 163 -8.89 2.64 16.75
N ASP A 164 -8.82 3.78 16.04
CA ASP A 164 -9.57 5.00 16.39
C ASP A 164 -10.84 5.23 15.56
N GLY A 165 -11.41 4.19 14.96
CA GLY A 165 -12.61 4.32 14.13
C GLY A 165 -12.97 3.07 13.35
N PRO A 166 -14.01 3.15 12.50
CA PRO A 166 -14.39 2.04 11.63
C PRO A 166 -13.28 1.76 10.61
N ALA A 167 -12.91 0.49 10.46
CA ALA A 167 -11.98 0.04 9.44
C ALA A 167 -12.65 -0.11 8.06
N VAL A 168 -13.98 -0.04 7.99
CA VAL A 168 -14.74 0.05 6.73
C VAL A 168 -15.79 1.14 6.88
N VAL A 169 -15.82 2.09 5.94
CA VAL A 169 -16.84 3.14 5.84
C VAL A 169 -17.33 3.16 4.40
N ARG A 170 -18.56 2.71 4.19
CA ARG A 170 -19.18 2.63 2.86
C ARG A 170 -19.95 3.91 2.53
N SER A 171 -20.11 4.18 1.24
CA SER A 171 -20.85 5.33 0.72
C SER A 171 -22.33 5.36 1.13
N ASP A 172 -22.92 4.19 1.38
CA ASP A 172 -24.30 4.02 1.90
C ASP A 172 -24.44 4.25 3.41
N GLY A 173 -23.34 4.58 4.10
CA GLY A 173 -23.32 4.87 5.53
C GLY A 173 -23.03 3.66 6.42
N VAL A 174 -22.86 2.45 5.86
CA VAL A 174 -22.47 1.27 6.63
C VAL A 174 -21.06 1.45 7.19
N GLN A 175 -20.90 1.18 8.49
CA GLN A 175 -19.61 1.25 9.19
C GLN A 175 -19.30 -0.05 9.90
N GLN A 176 -18.04 -0.50 9.81
CA GLN A 176 -17.57 -1.70 10.50
C GLN A 176 -16.24 -1.47 11.20
N TRP A 177 -16.13 -1.95 12.44
CA TRP A 177 -14.92 -1.85 13.26
C TRP A 177 -14.17 -3.17 13.26
N TRP A 178 -12.89 -3.10 12.87
CA TRP A 178 -11.99 -4.24 12.81
C TRP A 178 -10.66 -3.86 13.41
N VAL A 179 -10.11 -4.72 14.26
CA VAL A 179 -8.77 -4.58 14.84
C VAL A 179 -8.01 -5.87 14.56
N ARG A 180 -6.94 -5.76 13.76
CA ARG A 180 -6.05 -6.89 13.41
C ARG A 180 -6.80 -8.04 12.75
N GLY A 181 -7.73 -7.71 11.85
CA GLY A 181 -8.58 -8.68 11.15
C GLY A 181 -9.73 -9.25 11.97
N VAL A 182 -9.90 -8.82 13.22
CA VAL A 182 -10.98 -9.28 14.11
C VAL A 182 -12.00 -8.18 14.30
N ARG A 183 -13.28 -8.50 14.09
CA ARG A 183 -14.37 -7.55 14.33
C ARG A 183 -14.49 -7.29 15.83
N HIS A 184 -14.33 -6.04 16.25
CA HIS A 184 -14.26 -5.69 17.66
C HIS A 184 -14.61 -4.22 17.87
N ARG A 185 -15.41 -3.91 18.90
CA ARG A 185 -15.56 -2.57 19.45
C ARG A 185 -16.03 -2.64 20.91
N ALA A 186 -15.28 -2.03 21.83
CA ALA A 186 -15.60 -2.05 23.26
C ALA A 186 -16.76 -1.10 23.64
N ASP A 187 -16.81 0.08 23.02
CA ASP A 187 -17.68 1.19 23.46
C ASP A 187 -18.89 1.42 22.55
N GLY A 188 -19.31 0.42 21.79
CA GLY A 188 -20.45 0.55 20.88
C GLY A 188 -20.58 -0.59 19.87
N PRO A 189 -21.51 -0.48 18.90
CA PRO A 189 -21.69 -1.50 17.89
C PRO A 189 -20.49 -1.54 16.94
N ALA A 190 -19.96 -2.74 16.70
CA ALA A 190 -18.89 -2.97 15.74
C ALA A 190 -19.40 -3.07 14.29
N VAL A 191 -20.72 -3.16 14.08
CA VAL A 191 -21.36 -2.98 12.77
C VAL A 191 -22.52 -2.01 12.95
N ILE A 192 -22.55 -0.99 12.11
CA ILE A 192 -23.69 -0.07 11.99
C ILE A 192 -24.14 -0.10 10.55
N ASP A 193 -25.33 -0.63 10.30
CA ASP A 193 -26.07 -0.47 9.06
C ASP A 193 -27.30 0.41 9.37
N PRO A 194 -27.32 1.67 8.89
CA PRO A 194 -28.35 2.64 9.28
C PRO A 194 -29.76 2.27 8.79
N LEU A 195 -29.90 1.29 7.88
CA LEU A 195 -31.18 0.86 7.33
C LEU A 195 -31.61 -0.53 7.81
N VAL A 196 -30.73 -1.24 8.51
CA VAL A 196 -30.95 -2.66 8.84
C VAL A 196 -30.76 -2.92 10.32
N MET A 197 -29.56 -2.65 10.86
CA MET A 197 -29.20 -3.14 12.20
C MET A 197 -27.93 -2.52 12.77
N GLN A 198 -27.79 -2.66 14.09
CA GLN A 198 -26.53 -2.48 14.81
C GLN A 198 -26.11 -3.80 15.47
N GLN A 199 -24.81 -4.11 15.45
CA GLN A 199 -24.28 -5.33 16.06
C GLN A 199 -23.08 -5.04 16.97
N TRP A 200 -23.07 -5.63 18.16
CA TRP A 200 -22.00 -5.53 19.14
C TRP A 200 -21.12 -6.77 19.09
N TRP A 201 -19.83 -6.54 18.83
CA TRP A 201 -18.83 -7.60 18.73
C TRP A 201 -17.65 -7.29 19.64
N VAL A 202 -17.21 -8.30 20.38
CA VAL A 202 -15.98 -8.26 21.19
C VAL A 202 -15.14 -9.47 20.79
N ASP A 203 -13.93 -9.20 20.29
CA ASP A 203 -12.95 -10.19 19.88
C ASP A 203 -13.50 -11.23 18.89
N GLY A 204 -14.27 -10.76 17.92
CA GLY A 204 -14.83 -11.60 16.88
C GLY A 204 -16.06 -12.40 17.31
N LEU A 205 -16.59 -12.14 18.51
CA LEU A 205 -17.78 -12.79 19.03
C LEU A 205 -18.91 -11.76 19.20
N LEU A 206 -20.11 -12.09 18.74
CA LEU A 206 -21.31 -11.31 19.12
C LEU A 206 -21.44 -11.33 20.64
N HIS A 207 -21.43 -10.14 21.24
CA HIS A 207 -21.39 -10.02 22.69
C HIS A 207 -21.84 -8.65 23.16
N ARG A 208 -22.77 -8.63 24.11
CA ARG A 208 -23.12 -7.43 24.87
C ARG A 208 -23.70 -7.81 26.23
N ILE A 209 -23.29 -7.09 27.28
CA ILE A 209 -23.67 -7.41 28.68
C ILE A 209 -24.75 -6.49 29.26
N ASP A 210 -25.08 -5.41 28.56
CA ASP A 210 -25.99 -4.34 29.01
C ASP A 210 -27.14 -4.08 28.01
N GLY A 211 -27.32 -4.97 27.05
CA GLY A 211 -28.34 -4.88 26.01
C GLY A 211 -28.23 -6.04 25.01
N PRO A 212 -29.08 -6.04 23.97
CA PRO A 212 -29.02 -7.03 22.91
C PRO A 212 -27.75 -6.84 22.08
N ALA A 213 -27.15 -7.96 21.64
CA ALA A 213 -25.96 -7.91 20.79
C ALA A 213 -26.29 -7.60 19.33
N ILE A 214 -27.56 -7.71 18.93
CA ILE A 214 -28.07 -7.22 17.64
C ILE A 214 -29.38 -6.46 17.89
N GLU A 215 -29.46 -5.26 17.34
CA GLU A 215 -30.67 -4.41 17.31
C GLU A 215 -31.05 -4.19 15.84
N TYR A 216 -32.28 -4.56 15.44
CA TYR A 216 -32.79 -4.36 14.09
C TYR A 216 -33.65 -3.08 14.01
N ASP A 217 -33.75 -2.48 12.82
CA ASP A 217 -34.55 -1.26 12.60
C ASP A 217 -36.07 -1.47 12.80
N ASP A 218 -36.55 -2.70 12.61
CA ASP A 218 -37.94 -3.08 12.88
C ASP A 218 -38.26 -3.29 14.37
N GLY A 219 -37.26 -3.16 15.25
CA GLY A 219 -37.38 -3.33 16.69
C GLY A 219 -37.24 -4.77 17.17
N GLU A 220 -36.87 -5.72 16.30
CA GLU A 220 -36.42 -7.03 16.73
C GLU A 220 -35.03 -6.97 17.39
N HIS A 221 -34.75 -7.93 18.26
CA HIS A 221 -33.52 -7.96 19.06
C HIS A 221 -33.01 -9.39 19.22
N GLU A 222 -31.69 -9.56 19.17
CA GLU A 222 -31.04 -10.82 19.52
C GLU A 222 -29.98 -10.62 20.60
N TRP A 223 -29.89 -11.58 21.52
CA TRP A 223 -29.03 -11.52 22.69
C TRP A 223 -27.93 -12.56 22.57
N TYR A 224 -26.68 -12.13 22.73
CA TYR A 224 -25.51 -13.01 22.67
C TYR A 224 -24.53 -12.71 23.79
N LEU A 225 -23.96 -13.76 24.37
CA LEU A 225 -22.85 -13.69 25.32
C LEU A 225 -21.71 -14.61 24.86
N GLY A 226 -20.53 -14.06 24.61
CA GLY A 226 -19.37 -14.83 24.14
C GLY A 226 -19.64 -15.59 22.83
N GLY A 227 -20.42 -14.99 21.92
CA GLY A 227 -20.78 -15.59 20.63
C GLY A 227 -21.90 -16.63 20.71
N MET A 228 -22.42 -16.91 21.90
CA MET A 228 -23.51 -17.87 22.11
C MET A 228 -24.85 -17.15 22.19
N PRO A 229 -25.88 -17.59 21.45
CA PRO A 229 -27.23 -17.04 21.57
C PRO A 229 -27.80 -17.37 22.95
N VAL A 230 -28.42 -16.38 23.58
CA VAL A 230 -29.03 -16.50 24.91
C VAL A 230 -30.39 -15.83 24.96
N GLU A 231 -31.18 -16.11 25.99
CA GLU A 231 -32.40 -15.34 26.26
C GLU A 231 -32.06 -13.98 26.89
N GLU A 232 -32.93 -12.99 26.74
CA GLU A 232 -32.81 -11.67 27.39
C GLU A 232 -32.56 -11.76 28.90
N ASN A 233 -33.23 -12.70 29.57
CA ASN A 233 -33.09 -12.89 31.01
C ASN A 233 -31.66 -13.33 31.41
N MET A 234 -30.90 -13.95 30.50
CA MET A 234 -29.51 -14.36 30.73
C MET A 234 -28.57 -13.15 30.72
N VAL A 235 -28.93 -12.09 29.98
CA VAL A 235 -28.15 -10.86 29.94
C VAL A 235 -28.58 -9.91 31.06
N THR A 236 -29.89 -9.74 31.30
CA THR A 236 -30.41 -8.76 32.26
C THR A 236 -30.26 -9.19 33.73
N ASP A 237 -30.24 -10.50 34.03
CA ASP A 237 -29.96 -11.03 35.37
C ASP A 237 -28.43 -11.19 35.58
N ALA A 238 -27.86 -10.38 36.46
CA ALA A 238 -26.42 -10.38 36.72
C ALA A 238 -25.89 -11.72 37.25
N GLY A 239 -26.68 -12.47 38.02
CA GLY A 239 -26.28 -13.77 38.55
C GLY A 239 -26.18 -14.81 37.44
N LYS A 240 -27.25 -14.94 36.64
CA LYS A 240 -27.28 -15.83 35.48
C LYS A 240 -26.18 -15.51 34.48
N ARG A 241 -25.98 -14.21 34.17
CA ARG A 241 -24.95 -13.73 33.25
C ARG A 241 -23.55 -14.14 33.71
N VAL A 242 -23.21 -13.93 34.98
CA VAL A 242 -21.88 -14.26 35.52
C VAL A 242 -21.65 -15.77 35.51
N ASP A 243 -22.64 -16.56 35.90
CA ASP A 243 -22.52 -18.02 35.90
C ASP A 243 -22.36 -18.57 34.48
N PHE A 244 -23.10 -18.01 33.51
CA PHE A 244 -22.95 -18.36 32.10
C PHE A 244 -21.56 -18.01 31.56
N LEU A 245 -21.07 -16.78 31.77
CA LEU A 245 -19.75 -16.37 31.30
C LEU A 245 -18.62 -17.21 31.92
N LYS A 246 -18.75 -17.61 33.19
CA LYS A 246 -17.82 -18.57 33.81
C LYS A 246 -17.84 -19.92 33.11
N SER A 247 -19.02 -20.44 32.77
CA SER A 247 -19.13 -21.73 32.06
C SER A 247 -18.51 -21.70 30.66
N LEU A 248 -18.41 -20.53 30.02
CA LEU A 248 -17.71 -20.38 28.73
C LEU A 248 -16.18 -20.35 28.90
N ALA A 249 -15.69 -19.83 30.01
CA ALA A 249 -14.25 -19.73 30.29
C ALA A 249 -13.62 -21.06 30.75
N ASP A 250 -14.43 -21.98 31.28
CA ASP A 250 -14.00 -23.31 31.76
C ASP A 250 -14.89 -24.41 31.16
N PRO A 251 -14.78 -24.69 29.85
CA PRO A 251 -15.53 -25.76 29.21
C PRO A 251 -15.02 -27.11 29.71
N SER A 252 -15.88 -27.82 30.46
CA SER A 252 -15.64 -29.17 30.98
C SER A 252 -15.17 -30.19 29.96
#